data_AF-G2KNL8-F1
#
_entry.id   AF-G2KNL8-F1
#
_cell.length_a   1.000
_cell.length_b   1.000
_cell.length_c   1.000
_cell.angle_alpha   90.00
_cell.angle_beta   90.00
_cell.angle_gamma   90.00
#
_symmetry.space_group_name_H-M   'P 1'
#
loop_
_entity.id
_entity.type
_entity.pdbx_description
1 polymer ?
#
loop_
_entity_poly.entity_id
_entity_poly.type
_entity_poly.pdbx_seq_one_letter_code
_entity_poly.pdbx_strand_id
1 'polypeptide(L)' 'MAKKGNAVKVRMESSAGTGFRYYTKQNAKAQGKKLELKKFDPWAIHPETGKKGAHVLFEQKKMPPSKK' A
#
# COMPACT_ATOMS: atom_id res chain seq x y z
N MET A 1 29.55 -11.43 4.55
CA MET A 1 28.32 -10.72 4.97
C MET A 1 27.41 -10.53 3.76
N ALA A 2 26.14 -10.95 3.82
CA ALA A 2 25.19 -10.74 2.72
C ALA A 2 24.88 -9.23 2.59
N LYS A 3 25.13 -8.66 1.41
CA LYS A 3 24.83 -7.26 1.10
C LYS A 3 23.32 -7.03 1.31
N LYS A 4 22.96 -6.14 2.23
CA LYS A 4 21.56 -5.79 2.52
C LYS A 4 20.88 -5.46 1.19
N GLY A 5 19.90 -6.27 0.80
CA GLY A 5 19.23 -6.14 -0.49
C GLY A 5 18.69 -4.73 -0.71
N ASN A 6 18.63 -4.28 -1.96
CA ASN A 6 18.26 -2.92 -2.35
C ASN A 6 16.73 -2.66 -2.22
N ALA A 7 16.12 -3.20 -1.18
CA ALA A 7 14.67 -3.16 -0.95
C ALA A 7 14.28 -1.89 -0.19
N VAL A 8 13.41 -1.08 -0.79
CA VAL A 8 12.89 0.16 -0.23
C VAL A 8 11.52 -0.10 0.39
N LYS A 9 11.30 0.40 1.61
CA LYS A 9 9.98 0.37 2.25
C LYS A 9 9.05 1.38 1.57
N VAL A 10 7.85 0.94 1.23
CA VAL A 10 6.83 1.76 0.60
C VAL A 10 5.51 1.63 1.36
N ARG A 11 4.73 2.71 1.35
CA ARG A 11 3.39 2.77 1.92
C ARG A 11 2.37 2.61 0.80
N MET A 12 1.42 1.72 1.01
CA MET A 12 0.26 1.49 0.14
C MET A 12 -0.98 1.99 0.87
N GLU A 13 -1.70 2.94 0.28
CA GLU A 13 -2.90 3.53 0.87
C GLU A 13 -4.14 3.10 0.10
N SER A 14 -5.19 2.75 0.85
CA SER A 14 -6.48 2.34 0.30
C SER A 14 -7.10 3.47 -0.52
N SER A 15 -7.55 3.15 -1.73
CA SER A 15 -8.29 4.09 -2.59
C SER A 15 -9.67 4.43 -2.03
N ALA A 16 -10.20 3.65 -1.08
CA ALA A 16 -11.50 3.90 -0.45
C ALA A 16 -11.49 5.02 0.59
N GLY A 17 -10.36 5.69 0.83
CA GLY A 17 -10.29 6.86 1.72
C GLY A 17 -10.42 6.55 3.21
N THR A 18 -10.38 5.27 3.59
CA THR A 18 -10.50 4.79 4.98
C THR A 18 -9.29 5.12 5.86
N GLY A 19 -8.18 5.54 5.25
CA GLY A 19 -6.89 5.76 5.91
C GLY A 19 -6.13 4.46 6.22
N PHE A 20 -6.66 3.30 5.83
CA PHE A 20 -5.99 2.03 6.01
C PHE A 20 -4.80 1.87 5.05
N ARG A 21 -3.68 1.37 5.58
CA ARG A 21 -2.39 1.37 4.88
C ARG A 21 -1.61 0.10 5.14
N TYR A 22 -1.00 -0.42 4.08
CA TYR A 22 0.01 -1.47 4.19
C TYR A 22 1.42 -0.91 4.03
N TYR A 23 2.37 -1.56 4.69
CA TYR A 23 3.79 -1.34 4.45
C TYR A 23 4.37 -2.56 3.76
N THR A 24 5.03 -2.34 2.62
CA THR A 24 5.69 -3.41 1.87
C THR A 24 7.09 -2.98 1.46
N LYS A 25 7.89 -3.95 1.02
CA LYS A 25 9.24 -3.73 0.49
C LYS A 25 9.19 -3.92 -1.02
N GLN A 26 9.66 -2.94 -1.77
CA GLN A 26 9.85 -3.06 -3.22
C GLN A 26 11.34 -3.06 -3.56
N ASN A 27 11.73 -3.72 -4.65
CA ASN A 27 13.08 -3.60 -5.16
C ASN A 27 13.29 -2.21 -5.76
N ALA A 28 14.33 -1.48 -5.31
CA ALA A 28 14.63 -0.14 -5.81
C ALA A 28 14.91 -0.11 -7.33
N LYS A 29 15.29 -1.23 -7.95
CA LYS A 29 15.50 -1.30 -9.41
C LYS A 29 14.20 -1.40 -10.21
N ALA A 30 13.09 -1.81 -9.59
CA ALA A 30 11.81 -2.02 -10.25
C ALA A 30 10.92 -0.76 -10.28
N GLN A 31 11.49 0.43 -10.03
CA GLN A 31 10.79 1.71 -9.84
C GLN A 31 10.07 2.29 -11.07
N GLY A 32 9.91 1.53 -12.17
CA GLY A 32 9.34 2.06 -13.41
C GLY A 32 7.87 2.51 -13.30
N LYS A 33 7.08 1.92 -12.40
CA LYS A 33 5.66 2.27 -12.19
C LYS A 33 5.31 2.25 -10.70
N LYS A 34 4.34 3.08 -10.29
CA LYS A 34 3.77 3.02 -8.95
C LYS A 34 3.09 1.67 -8.75
N LEU A 35 3.25 1.07 -7.56
CA LEU A 35 2.55 -0.16 -7.22
C LEU A 35 1.06 0.11 -6.99
N GLU A 36 0.24 -0.57 -7.76
CA GLU A 36 -1.21 -0.61 -7.63
C GLU A 36 -1.64 -2.06 -7.41
N LEU A 37 -2.13 -2.38 -6.22
CA LEU A 37 -2.51 -3.76 -5.87
C LEU A 37 -3.92 -3.79 -5.30
N LYS A 38 -4.74 -4.73 -5.76
CA LYS A 38 -6.02 -5.03 -5.11
C LYS A 38 -5.74 -5.79 -3.81
N LYS A 39 -6.05 -5.18 -2.67
CA LYS A 39 -5.91 -5.79 -1.35
C LYS A 39 -7.17 -5.57 -0.52
N PHE A 40 -7.31 -6.37 0.53
CA PHE A 40 -8.42 -6.23 1.46
C PHE A 40 -8.25 -4.98 2.33
N ASP A 41 -9.30 -4.19 2.43
CA ASP A 41 -9.43 -3.12 3.40
C ASP A 41 -10.61 -3.46 4.34
N PRO A 42 -10.36 -3.75 5.63
CA PRO A 42 -11.41 -4.10 6.58
C PRO A 42 -12.41 -2.95 6.85
N TRP A 43 -12.03 -1.71 6.55
CA TRP A 43 -12.89 -0.54 6.74
C TRP A 43 -13.60 -0.10 5.46
N ALA A 44 -13.21 -0.62 4.28
CA ALA A 44 -13.88 -0.28 3.04
C ALA A 44 -15.30 -0.88 3.02
N ILE A 45 -16.25 -0.16 2.41
CA ILE A 45 -17.62 -0.63 2.26
C ILE A 45 -17.74 -1.28 0.87
N HIS A 46 -18.25 -2.51 0.83
CA HIS A 46 -18.50 -3.18 -0.43
C HIS A 46 -19.69 -2.52 -1.15
N PRO A 47 -19.55 -2.09 -2.42
CA PRO A 47 -20.58 -1.31 -3.11
C PRO A 47 -21.90 -2.08 -3.27
N GLU A 48 -21.86 -3.39 -3.50
CA GLU A 48 -23.07 -4.18 -3.76
C GLU A 48 -23.75 -4.72 -2.50
N THR A 49 -23.00 -5.01 -1.43
CA THR A 49 -23.54 -5.69 -0.25
C THR A 49 -23.73 -4.74 0.94
N GLY A 50 -23.19 -3.52 0.85
CA GLY A 50 -23.21 -2.53 1.93
C GLY A 50 -22.44 -2.95 3.19
N LYS A 51 -21.77 -4.11 3.18
CA LYS A 51 -21.02 -4.64 4.32
C LYS A 51 -19.63 -4.02 4.38
N LYS A 52 -19.09 -3.93 5.61
CA LYS A 52 -17.70 -3.54 5.85
C LYS A 52 -16.76 -4.67 5.44
N GLY A 53 -15.59 -4.31 4.92
CA GLY A 53 -14.59 -5.23 4.38
C GLY A 53 -14.77 -5.43 2.88
N ALA A 54 -13.87 -4.83 2.08
CA ALA A 54 -13.87 -5.03 0.64
C ALA A 54 -12.44 -5.07 0.09
N HIS A 55 -12.25 -5.80 -1.02
CA HIS A 55 -11.02 -5.70 -1.78
C HIS A 55 -11.05 -4.43 -2.63
N VAL A 56 -10.15 -3.51 -2.34
CA VAL A 56 -10.04 -2.21 -3.00
C VAL A 56 -8.64 -2.04 -3.58
N LEU A 57 -8.48 -1.07 -4.47
CA LEU A 57 -7.18 -0.75 -5.03
C LEU A 57 -6.36 -0.04 -3.97
N PHE A 58 -5.10 -0.42 -3.81
CA PHE A 58 -4.15 0.29 -2.97
C PHE A 58 -3.10 0.95 -3.85
N GLU A 59 -2.90 2.24 -3.65
CA GLU A 59 -1.92 3.03 -4.37
C GLU A 59 -0.67 3.24 -3.52
N GLN A 60 0.50 3.16 -4.15
CA GLN A 60 1.74 3.56 -3.51
C GLN A 60 1.79 5.07 -3.25
N LYS A 61 1.96 5.43 -1.98
CA LYS A 61 2.25 6.79 -1.51
C LYS A 61 3.65 6.87 -0.92
N LYS A 62 4.20 8.08 -0.88
CA LYS A 62 5.50 8.36 -0.25
C LYS A 62 5.41 8.04 1.24
N MET A 63 6.49 7.49 1.80
CA MET A 63 6.56 7.32 3.25
C MET A 63 6.58 8.68 3.94
N PRO A 64 5.97 8.81 5.14
CA PRO A 64 6.10 10.02 5.93
C PRO A 64 7.59 10.28 6.24
N PRO A 65 8.01 11.55 6.29
CA PRO A 65 9.38 11.89 6.66
C PRO A 65 9.68 11.36 8.06
N SER A 66 10.88 10.79 8.25
CA SER A 66 11.25 10.13 9.52
C SER A 66 11.70 11.11 10.62
N LYS A 67 11.40 12.40 10.49
CA LYS A 67 11.68 13.44 11.48
C LYS A 67 10.49 14.40 11.57
N LYS A 68 10.08 14.71 12.79
CA LYS A 68 9.36 15.93 13.13
C LYS A 68 10.33 17.10 13.08
#